data_AF-A0A8B9T7U7-F1
#
_entry.id   AF-A0A8B9T7U7-F1
#
_cell.length_a   1.000
_cell.length_b   1.000
_cell.length_c   1.000
_cell.angle_alpha   90.00
_cell.angle_beta   90.00
_cell.angle_gamma   90.00
#
_symmetry.space_group_name_H-M   'P 1'
#
loop_
_entity.id
_entity.type
_entity.pdbx_description
1 polymer ?
#
loop_
_entity_poly.entity_id
_entity_poly.type
_entity_poly.pdbx_seq_one_letter_code
_entity_poly.pdbx_strand_id
1 'polypeptide(L)'
;MSACIFYLLLYVKNLYCSLSFFFLGFPDAVKLILFITNIWPDIFVFEGAINKAMQLVIRQSANEDVLACLSAYLSWEQSSSLDAGIMASNLLLEMQSCSKVEFQQSERYGEDLSEDAWQYIFAIDLLCTNLKWDWTHDNVISKVLWPSMDKWIKKRKEHETAQSIPDSIIALTLRLIGRLGQIGLKEGYISAVKNISSVLALFVHHAKEEGVPWGVQLAAIYSLCDLGSSNPVGIVEAINAWRATVLNSIPPAVTSGLAEITSLCKMESALFY
;
A
#
# COMPACT_ATOMS: atom_id res chain seq x y z
N MET A 1 -17.97 -13.70 -16.23
CA MET A 1 -17.95 -13.09 -14.89
C MET A 1 -16.55 -12.70 -14.40
N SER A 2 -15.45 -13.07 -15.08
CA SER A 2 -14.07 -12.76 -14.67
C SER A 2 -13.48 -11.47 -15.29
N ALA A 3 -13.97 -11.01 -16.46
CA ALA A 3 -13.41 -9.83 -17.14
C ALA A 3 -13.80 -8.46 -16.51
N CYS A 4 -14.98 -8.34 -15.87
CA CYS A 4 -15.39 -7.10 -15.20
C CYS A 4 -14.62 -6.87 -13.90
N ILE A 5 -14.30 -7.93 -13.15
CA ILE A 5 -13.42 -7.86 -11.96
C ILE A 5 -11.98 -7.55 -12.38
N PHE A 6 -11.54 -8.09 -13.53
CA PHE A 6 -10.23 -7.81 -14.12
C PHE A 6 -10.08 -6.35 -14.57
N TYR A 7 -11.10 -5.81 -15.25
CA TYR A 7 -11.18 -4.38 -15.55
C TYR A 7 -11.33 -3.56 -14.28
N LEU A 8 -12.07 -4.03 -13.26
CA LEU A 8 -12.12 -3.40 -11.94
C LEU A 8 -10.69 -3.32 -11.40
N LEU A 9 -10.00 -4.40 -11.07
CA LEU A 9 -8.65 -4.42 -10.48
C LEU A 9 -7.60 -3.56 -11.24
N LEU A 10 -7.63 -3.56 -12.58
CA LEU A 10 -6.78 -2.67 -13.42
C LEU A 10 -7.20 -1.20 -13.38
N TYR A 11 -8.51 -0.89 -13.41
CA TYR A 11 -9.01 0.46 -13.13
C TYR A 11 -8.75 0.85 -11.68
N VAL A 12 -8.67 -0.13 -10.78
CA VAL A 12 -8.63 -0.05 -9.32
C VAL A 12 -7.25 0.24 -8.79
N LYS A 13 -6.15 -0.17 -9.44
CA LYS A 13 -4.84 0.42 -9.11
C LYS A 13 -4.83 1.96 -9.30
N ASN A 14 -5.54 2.48 -10.30
CA ASN A 14 -5.69 3.93 -10.51
C ASN A 14 -6.84 4.55 -9.69
N LEU A 15 -7.94 3.81 -9.49
CA LEU A 15 -9.17 4.25 -8.81
C LEU A 15 -9.09 4.10 -7.28
N TYR A 16 -8.26 3.21 -6.74
CA TYR A 16 -8.06 3.06 -5.29
C TYR A 16 -7.00 4.01 -4.73
N CYS A 17 -6.01 4.41 -5.55
CA CYS A 17 -5.30 5.67 -5.32
C CYS A 17 -6.30 6.84 -5.23
N SER A 18 -7.42 6.77 -5.97
CA SER A 18 -8.55 7.68 -5.79
C SER A 18 -9.37 7.38 -4.54
N LEU A 19 -9.68 6.13 -4.14
CA LEU A 19 -10.51 5.85 -2.94
C LEU A 19 -9.86 6.33 -1.62
N SER A 20 -8.54 6.14 -1.44
CA SER A 20 -7.83 6.69 -0.27
C SER A 20 -7.74 8.23 -0.32
N PHE A 21 -7.88 8.83 -1.50
CA PHE A 21 -8.07 10.27 -1.68
C PHE A 21 -9.53 10.69 -1.48
N PHE A 22 -10.49 9.83 -1.80
CA PHE A 22 -11.92 10.13 -1.86
C PHE A 22 -12.55 10.10 -0.47
N PHE A 23 -12.24 9.12 0.38
CA PHE A 23 -12.84 9.07 1.73
C PHE A 23 -12.37 10.19 2.66
N LEU A 24 -11.18 10.78 2.45
CA LEU A 24 -10.65 11.84 3.32
C LEU A 24 -10.93 13.27 2.82
N GLY A 25 -11.31 13.43 1.54
CA GLY A 25 -11.44 14.74 0.90
C GLY A 25 -12.84 15.07 0.36
N PHE A 26 -13.78 14.11 0.38
CA PHE A 26 -15.15 14.41 -0.04
C PHE A 26 -15.88 15.13 1.10
N PRO A 27 -16.44 16.34 0.87
CA PRO A 27 -17.17 17.08 1.90
C PRO A 27 -18.39 16.32 2.47
N ASP A 28 -18.83 15.27 1.77
CA ASP A 28 -20.03 14.50 2.08
C ASP A 28 -19.76 13.01 1.88
N ALA A 29 -19.30 12.34 2.95
CA ALA A 29 -19.03 10.91 2.96
C ALA A 29 -20.27 10.09 2.56
N VAL A 30 -21.48 10.55 2.92
CA VAL A 30 -22.74 9.87 2.57
C VAL A 30 -22.97 9.85 1.05
N LYS A 31 -22.76 10.98 0.36
CA LYS A 31 -22.87 11.03 -1.12
C LYS A 31 -21.86 10.11 -1.81
N LEU A 32 -20.64 10.05 -1.29
CA LEU A 32 -19.62 9.13 -1.80
C LEU A 32 -20.07 7.67 -1.65
N ILE A 33 -20.56 7.31 -0.46
CA ILE A 33 -21.00 5.95 -0.18
C ILE A 33 -22.11 5.54 -1.16
N LEU A 34 -23.12 6.40 -1.34
CA LEU A 34 -24.20 6.16 -2.30
C LEU A 34 -23.70 6.06 -3.75
N PHE A 35 -22.71 6.88 -4.13
CA PHE A 35 -22.09 6.79 -5.46
C PHE A 35 -21.39 5.45 -5.66
N ILE A 36 -20.57 4.99 -4.70
CA ILE A 36 -19.91 3.69 -4.78
C ILE A 36 -20.95 2.56 -4.85
N THR A 37 -22.00 2.60 -4.02
CA THR A 37 -23.07 1.60 -4.03
C THR A 37 -23.80 1.54 -5.37
N ASN A 38 -23.99 2.69 -6.03
CA ASN A 38 -24.65 2.75 -7.33
C ASN A 38 -23.76 2.26 -8.47
N ILE A 39 -22.48 2.67 -8.47
CA ILE A 39 -21.57 2.37 -9.58
C ILE A 39 -20.92 0.99 -9.46
N TRP A 40 -20.65 0.53 -8.24
CA TRP A 40 -19.93 -0.72 -7.96
C TRP A 40 -20.58 -1.53 -6.82
N PRO A 41 -21.83 -1.98 -6.98
CA PRO A 41 -22.50 -2.77 -5.94
C PRO A 41 -21.75 -4.06 -5.58
N ASP A 42 -21.05 -4.67 -6.56
CA ASP A 42 -20.29 -5.91 -6.37
C ASP A 42 -19.18 -5.80 -5.33
N ILE A 43 -18.64 -4.59 -5.09
CA ILE A 43 -17.60 -4.36 -4.07
C ILE A 43 -18.08 -4.72 -2.67
N PHE A 44 -19.40 -4.67 -2.46
CA PHE A 44 -20.04 -4.95 -1.18
C PHE A 44 -20.48 -6.40 -1.00
N VAL A 45 -20.55 -7.17 -2.09
CA VAL A 45 -20.91 -8.59 -2.09
C VAL A 45 -19.67 -9.49 -2.11
N PHE A 46 -18.54 -8.96 -2.58
CA PHE A 46 -17.28 -9.70 -2.64
C PHE A 46 -16.70 -10.02 -1.24
N GLU A 47 -16.41 -11.29 -0.95
CA GLU A 47 -15.84 -11.73 0.33
C GLU A 47 -14.30 -11.57 0.39
N GLY A 48 -13.81 -10.34 0.38
CA GLY A 48 -12.37 -10.03 0.45
C GLY A 48 -11.97 -9.12 1.61
N ALA A 49 -10.66 -9.01 1.85
CA ALA A 49 -10.09 -8.12 2.88
C ALA A 49 -10.56 -6.67 2.71
N ILE A 50 -10.62 -6.20 1.47
CA ILE A 50 -11.04 -4.85 1.12
C ILE A 50 -12.52 -4.61 1.42
N ASN A 51 -13.37 -5.60 1.17
CA ASN A 51 -14.80 -5.52 1.48
C ASN A 51 -15.01 -5.35 2.99
N LYS A 52 -14.33 -6.17 3.82
CA LYS A 52 -14.38 -6.05 5.29
C LYS A 52 -14.02 -4.62 5.75
N ALA A 53 -12.92 -4.07 5.22
CA ALA A 53 -12.47 -2.71 5.54
C ALA A 53 -13.48 -1.64 5.10
N MET A 54 -14.03 -1.75 3.88
CA MET A 54 -15.03 -0.81 3.37
C MET A 54 -16.32 -0.84 4.19
N GLN A 55 -16.82 -2.02 4.54
CA GLN A 55 -18.01 -2.14 5.39
C GLN A 55 -17.81 -1.42 6.72
N LEU A 56 -16.64 -1.57 7.35
CA LEU A 56 -16.34 -0.90 8.62
C LEU A 56 -16.29 0.62 8.47
N VAL A 57 -15.56 1.14 7.47
CA VAL A 57 -15.44 2.60 7.27
C VAL A 57 -16.80 3.23 6.95
N ILE A 58 -17.63 2.55 6.16
CA ILE A 58 -18.99 2.99 5.86
C ILE A 58 -19.84 3.03 7.13
N ARG A 59 -19.78 2.00 7.97
CA ARG A 59 -20.49 1.96 9.26
C ARG A 59 -20.07 3.06 10.21
N GLN A 60 -18.81 3.49 10.17
CA GLN A 60 -18.33 4.60 10.98
C GLN A 60 -18.69 5.98 10.40
N SER A 61 -18.89 6.08 9.09
CA SER A 61 -19.03 7.36 8.38
C SER A 61 -20.46 7.71 7.98
N ALA A 62 -21.33 6.72 7.79
CA ALA A 62 -22.72 6.94 7.39
C ALA A 62 -23.62 7.21 8.59
N ASN A 63 -24.71 7.95 8.36
CA ASN A 63 -25.76 8.15 9.34
C ASN A 63 -26.69 6.92 9.43
N GLU A 64 -27.52 6.88 10.47
CA GLU A 64 -28.41 5.74 10.76
C GLU A 64 -29.35 5.42 9.59
N ASP A 65 -29.91 6.43 8.92
CA ASP A 65 -30.83 6.23 7.79
C ASP A 65 -30.15 5.54 6.60
N VAL A 66 -28.95 6.01 6.23
CA VAL A 66 -28.17 5.44 5.12
C VAL A 66 -27.71 4.03 5.48
N LEU A 67 -27.32 3.80 6.74
CA LEU A 67 -26.96 2.47 7.20
C LEU A 67 -28.14 1.50 7.18
N ALA A 68 -29.34 1.94 7.55
CA ALA A 68 -30.54 1.13 7.47
C ALA A 68 -30.85 0.75 6.01
N CYS A 69 -30.78 1.73 5.09
CA CYS A 69 -30.96 1.49 3.65
C CYS A 69 -29.91 0.51 3.08
N LEU A 70 -28.63 0.73 3.38
CA LEU A 70 -27.54 -0.13 2.90
C LEU A 70 -27.63 -1.54 3.50
N SER A 71 -27.99 -1.67 4.77
CA SER A 71 -28.15 -2.97 5.42
C SER A 71 -29.30 -3.76 4.78
N ALA A 72 -30.41 -3.10 4.47
CA ALA A 72 -31.52 -3.72 3.75
C ALA A 72 -31.17 -4.09 2.30
N TYR A 73 -30.40 -3.26 1.61
CA TYR A 73 -30.01 -3.47 0.21
C TYR A 73 -28.91 -4.54 0.05
N LEU A 74 -27.94 -4.58 0.95
CA LEU A 74 -26.73 -5.41 0.87
C LEU A 74 -26.75 -6.61 1.82
N SER A 75 -27.81 -6.78 2.63
CA SER A 75 -27.94 -7.83 3.64
C SER A 75 -26.77 -7.91 4.62
N TRP A 76 -26.25 -6.75 5.06
CA TRP A 76 -25.10 -6.69 5.95
C TRP A 76 -25.42 -7.13 7.38
N GLU A 77 -24.54 -7.96 7.95
CA GLU A 77 -24.60 -8.29 9.37
C GLU A 77 -24.15 -7.11 10.23
N GLN A 78 -24.99 -6.70 11.18
CA GLN A 78 -24.71 -5.62 12.15
C GLN A 78 -23.69 -6.01 13.24
N SER A 79 -23.19 -7.24 13.26
CA SER A 79 -22.52 -7.88 14.40
C SER A 79 -21.00 -7.74 14.45
N SER A 80 -20.34 -7.22 13.41
CA SER A 80 -18.87 -7.14 13.40
C SER A 80 -18.35 -5.96 14.23
N SER A 81 -17.20 -6.13 14.90
CA SER A 81 -16.55 -5.05 15.66
C SER A 81 -16.40 -3.77 14.83
N LEU A 82 -16.81 -2.63 15.39
CA LEU A 82 -16.65 -1.31 14.76
C LEU A 82 -15.25 -0.71 14.97
N ASP A 83 -14.30 -1.47 15.53
CA ASP A 83 -12.95 -0.99 15.81
C ASP A 83 -12.02 -1.19 14.60
N ALA A 84 -11.67 -0.09 13.94
CA ALA A 84 -10.79 -0.08 12.78
C ALA A 84 -9.38 -0.60 13.12
N GLY A 85 -8.88 -0.37 14.34
CA GLY A 85 -7.55 -0.78 14.77
C GLY A 85 -7.46 -2.29 15.01
N ILE A 86 -8.50 -2.89 15.59
CA ILE A 86 -8.64 -4.36 15.72
C ILE A 86 -8.72 -4.99 14.33
N MET A 87 -9.56 -4.44 13.43
CA MET A 87 -9.67 -4.96 12.07
C MET A 87 -8.35 -4.86 11.30
N ALA A 88 -7.64 -3.73 11.38
CA ALA A 88 -6.33 -3.57 10.76
C ALA A 88 -5.32 -4.59 11.29
N SER A 89 -5.30 -4.81 12.61
CA SER A 89 -4.43 -5.81 13.25
C SER A 89 -4.74 -7.24 12.77
N ASN A 90 -6.02 -7.60 12.63
CA ASN A 90 -6.43 -8.89 12.12
C ASN A 90 -6.02 -9.09 10.66
N LEU A 91 -6.25 -8.08 9.81
CA LEU A 91 -5.85 -8.14 8.39
C LEU A 91 -4.32 -8.23 8.23
N LEU A 92 -3.55 -7.57 9.09
CA LEU A 92 -2.08 -7.67 9.13
C LEU A 92 -1.60 -9.09 9.46
N LEU A 93 -2.29 -9.79 10.37
CA LEU A 93 -1.99 -11.19 10.69
C LEU A 93 -2.42 -12.14 9.55
N GLU A 94 -3.61 -11.91 8.97
CA GLU A 94 -4.11 -12.67 7.83
C GLU A 94 -3.12 -12.55 6.64
N MET A 95 -2.68 -11.34 6.28
CA MET A 95 -1.77 -11.16 5.15
C MET A 95 -0.42 -11.89 5.34
N GLN A 96 0.11 -11.95 6.57
CA GLN A 96 1.41 -12.58 6.85
C GLN A 96 1.37 -14.11 6.74
N SER A 97 0.17 -14.70 6.84
CA SER A 97 -0.05 -16.15 6.79
C SER A 97 -0.78 -16.61 5.51
N CYS A 98 -1.12 -15.68 4.61
CA CYS A 98 -1.89 -15.97 3.42
C CYS A 98 -1.02 -16.62 2.33
N SER A 99 -1.35 -17.86 1.97
CA SER A 99 -0.66 -18.61 0.90
C SER A 99 -0.94 -18.09 -0.50
N LYS A 100 -1.97 -17.24 -0.70
CA LYS A 100 -2.31 -16.65 -2.01
C LYS A 100 -1.48 -15.42 -2.35
N VAL A 101 -0.71 -14.89 -1.39
CA VAL A 101 0.19 -13.76 -1.64
C VAL A 101 1.42 -14.25 -2.41
N GLU A 102 1.35 -14.12 -3.72
CA GLU A 102 2.39 -14.56 -4.65
C GLU A 102 2.84 -13.43 -5.58
N PHE A 103 3.96 -13.66 -6.27
CA PHE A 103 4.42 -12.81 -7.35
C PHE A 103 3.73 -13.15 -8.67
N GLN A 104 3.46 -12.14 -9.49
CA GLN A 104 2.95 -12.24 -10.84
C GLN A 104 3.79 -11.36 -11.78
N GLN A 105 3.89 -11.76 -13.05
CA GLN A 105 4.56 -10.93 -14.06
C GLN A 105 3.64 -9.84 -14.60
N SER A 106 4.20 -8.64 -14.74
CA SER A 106 3.53 -7.46 -15.26
C SER A 106 4.43 -6.78 -16.29
N GLU A 107 3.89 -6.48 -17.48
CA GLU A 107 4.63 -5.72 -18.50
C GLU A 107 5.04 -4.33 -17.99
N ARG A 108 4.19 -3.70 -17.17
CA ARG A 108 4.41 -2.35 -16.64
C ARG A 108 5.27 -2.35 -15.38
N TYR A 109 5.04 -3.32 -14.48
CA TYR A 109 5.64 -3.34 -13.14
C TYR A 109 6.75 -4.39 -12.95
N GLY A 110 7.00 -5.27 -13.91
CA GLY A 110 7.94 -6.39 -13.76
C GLY A 110 7.35 -7.48 -12.86
N GLU A 111 8.17 -8.03 -11.97
CA GLU A 111 7.70 -8.97 -10.94
C GLU A 111 6.96 -8.20 -9.84
N ASP A 112 5.63 -8.25 -9.88
CA ASP A 112 4.71 -7.50 -9.01
C ASP A 112 3.87 -8.46 -8.16
N LEU A 113 3.14 -7.91 -7.20
CA LEU A 113 2.26 -8.66 -6.32
C LEU A 113 0.96 -9.08 -7.02
N SER A 114 0.49 -10.26 -6.67
CA SER A 114 -0.83 -10.80 -7.01
C SER A 114 -2.00 -9.91 -6.58
N GLU A 115 -3.16 -10.12 -7.17
CA GLU A 115 -4.37 -9.35 -6.86
C GLU A 115 -4.82 -9.52 -5.40
N ASP A 116 -4.71 -10.73 -4.84
CA ASP A 116 -5.01 -11.00 -3.43
C ASP A 116 -4.12 -10.18 -2.49
N ALA A 117 -2.83 -10.06 -2.83
CA ALA A 117 -1.89 -9.22 -2.08
C ALA A 117 -2.27 -7.73 -2.12
N TRP A 118 -2.67 -7.24 -3.30
CA TRP A 118 -3.14 -5.86 -3.46
C TRP A 118 -4.42 -5.56 -2.69
N GLN A 119 -5.33 -6.53 -2.54
CA GLN A 119 -6.52 -6.35 -1.69
C GLN A 119 -6.16 -6.07 -0.23
N TYR A 120 -5.19 -6.80 0.33
CA TYR A 120 -4.72 -6.52 1.70
C TYR A 120 -4.09 -5.13 1.82
N ILE A 121 -3.26 -4.75 0.85
CA ILE A 121 -2.64 -3.41 0.83
C ILE A 121 -3.72 -2.33 0.87
N PHE A 122 -4.72 -2.40 -0.02
CA PHE A 122 -5.78 -1.39 -0.06
C PHE A 122 -6.68 -1.42 1.17
N ALA A 123 -6.98 -2.60 1.72
CA ALA A 123 -7.80 -2.72 2.92
C ALA A 123 -7.13 -2.05 4.13
N ILE A 124 -5.83 -2.31 4.32
CA ILE A 124 -5.07 -1.75 5.43
C ILE A 124 -4.83 -0.24 5.20
N ASP A 125 -4.51 0.20 3.99
CA ASP A 125 -4.37 1.62 3.65
C ASP A 125 -5.64 2.42 3.96
N LEU A 126 -6.81 1.86 3.62
CA LEU A 126 -8.12 2.47 3.91
C LEU A 126 -8.35 2.62 5.42
N LEU A 127 -8.13 1.54 6.19
CA LEU A 127 -8.31 1.57 7.65
C LEU A 127 -7.32 2.53 8.33
N CYS A 128 -6.06 2.50 7.91
CA CYS A 128 -5.01 3.36 8.46
C CYS A 128 -5.25 4.83 8.13
N THR A 129 -5.80 5.14 6.95
CA THR A 129 -6.20 6.50 6.57
C THR A 129 -7.27 7.06 7.52
N ASN A 130 -8.20 6.21 7.98
CA ASN A 130 -9.19 6.59 8.99
C ASN A 130 -8.58 6.74 10.40
N LEU A 131 -7.59 5.90 10.72
CA LEU A 131 -6.88 5.91 12.01
C LEU A 131 -5.78 6.99 12.12
N LYS A 132 -5.45 7.66 11.01
CA LYS A 132 -4.46 8.76 10.91
C LYS A 132 -3.00 8.32 11.11
N TRP A 133 -2.09 9.25 10.86
CA TRP A 133 -0.66 8.99 10.82
C TRP A 133 -0.10 8.44 12.13
N ASP A 134 -0.35 9.10 13.27
CA ASP A 134 0.28 8.73 14.54
C ASP A 134 -0.01 7.27 14.92
N TRP A 135 -1.28 6.85 14.79
CA TRP A 135 -1.66 5.46 15.05
C TRP A 135 -1.02 4.50 14.06
N THR A 136 -1.02 4.85 12.77
CA THR A 136 -0.48 4.02 11.67
C THR A 136 1.03 3.81 11.82
N HIS A 137 1.77 4.89 12.10
CA HIS A 137 3.21 4.85 12.31
C HIS A 137 3.57 3.97 13.51
N ASP A 138 2.90 4.18 14.66
CA ASP A 138 3.29 3.54 15.91
C ASP A 138 2.82 2.09 16.02
N ASN A 139 1.65 1.75 15.44
CA ASN A 139 1.06 0.42 15.62
C ASN A 139 1.26 -0.49 14.41
N VAL A 140 1.35 0.04 13.19
CA VAL A 140 1.50 -0.76 11.98
C VAL A 140 2.94 -0.75 11.49
N ILE A 141 3.46 0.42 11.14
CA ILE A 141 4.81 0.54 10.54
C ILE A 141 5.87 0.07 11.55
N SER A 142 5.87 0.65 12.75
CA SER A 142 6.92 0.42 13.75
C SER A 142 6.84 -0.93 14.45
N LYS A 143 5.63 -1.42 14.76
CA LYS A 143 5.43 -2.66 15.55
C LYS A 143 5.20 -3.91 14.71
N VAL A 144 4.82 -3.79 13.44
CA VAL A 144 4.45 -4.95 12.61
C VAL A 144 5.31 -5.04 11.35
N LEU A 145 5.32 -4.00 10.52
CA LEU A 145 5.96 -4.06 9.20
C LEU A 145 7.49 -4.09 9.29
N TRP A 146 8.11 -3.18 10.06
CA TRP A 146 9.57 -3.22 10.24
C TRP A 146 10.08 -4.49 10.93
N PRO A 147 9.45 -4.96 12.03
CA PRO A 147 9.85 -6.24 12.63
C PRO A 147 9.70 -7.45 11.69
N SER A 148 8.73 -7.44 10.76
CA SER A 148 8.61 -8.49 9.74
C SER A 148 9.83 -8.49 8.81
N MET A 149 10.26 -7.32 8.36
CA MET A 149 11.47 -7.18 7.53
C MET A 149 12.74 -7.60 8.28
N ASP A 150 12.91 -7.16 9.53
CA ASP A 150 14.06 -7.52 10.36
C ASP A 150 14.17 -9.04 10.55
N LYS A 151 13.04 -9.71 10.84
CA LYS A 151 12.98 -11.19 10.93
C LYS A 151 13.40 -11.86 9.62
N TRP A 152 12.95 -11.35 8.48
CA TRP A 152 13.33 -11.91 7.18
C TRP A 152 14.81 -11.72 6.88
N ILE A 153 15.39 -10.54 7.15
CA ILE A 153 16.82 -10.29 6.97
C ILE A 153 17.66 -11.24 7.84
N LYS A 154 17.32 -11.40 9.12
CA LYS A 154 18.04 -12.28 10.05
C LYS A 154 18.05 -13.74 9.58
N LYS A 155 16.86 -14.28 9.25
CA LYS A 155 16.73 -15.65 8.74
C LYS A 155 17.56 -15.90 7.48
N ARG A 156 17.65 -14.91 6.59
CA ARG A 156 18.45 -15.03 5.36
C ARG A 156 19.96 -15.08 5.64
N LYS A 157 20.44 -14.36 6.67
CA LYS A 157 21.85 -14.37 7.07
C LYS A 157 22.26 -15.63 7.82
N GLU A 158 21.32 -16.24 8.55
CA GLU A 158 21.57 -17.44 9.37
C GLU A 158 21.51 -18.75 8.57
N HIS A 159 21.22 -18.70 7.26
CA HIS A 159 21.08 -19.87 6.37
C HIS A 159 20.13 -20.96 6.91
N GLU A 160 19.19 -20.61 7.77
CA GLU A 160 18.26 -21.57 8.37
C GLU A 160 17.19 -22.01 7.37
N THR A 161 17.01 -23.32 7.21
CA THR A 161 16.09 -23.95 6.25
C THR A 161 14.64 -24.08 6.76
N ALA A 162 14.33 -23.62 7.98
CA ALA A 162 13.01 -23.76 8.59
C ALA A 162 12.13 -22.50 8.40
N GLN A 163 11.08 -22.64 7.58
CA GLN A 163 10.00 -21.66 7.34
C GLN A 163 10.52 -20.21 7.20
N SER A 164 11.25 -19.96 6.11
CA SER A 164 11.58 -18.60 5.68
C SER A 164 10.29 -17.84 5.39
N ILE A 165 10.24 -16.56 5.81
CA ILE A 165 9.13 -15.67 5.41
C ILE A 165 9.19 -15.58 3.87
N PRO A 166 8.08 -15.82 3.14
CA PRO A 166 8.09 -15.75 1.68
C PRO A 166 8.47 -14.36 1.19
N ASP A 167 9.25 -14.29 0.13
CA ASP A 167 9.70 -13.02 -0.45
C ASP A 167 8.53 -12.14 -0.93
N SER A 168 7.42 -12.76 -1.35
CA SER A 168 6.17 -12.07 -1.71
C SER A 168 5.54 -11.32 -0.53
N ILE A 169 5.62 -11.87 0.70
CA ILE A 169 5.15 -11.20 1.92
C ILE A 169 6.00 -9.97 2.23
N ILE A 170 7.30 -10.03 1.97
CA ILE A 170 8.22 -8.90 2.17
C ILE A 170 8.02 -7.83 1.11
N ALA A 171 7.82 -8.22 -0.14
CA ALA A 171 7.41 -7.29 -1.19
C ALA A 171 6.09 -6.59 -0.84
N LEU A 172 5.07 -7.33 -0.35
CA LEU A 172 3.81 -6.76 0.14
C LEU A 172 4.06 -5.77 1.29
N THR A 173 4.87 -6.15 2.28
CA THR A 173 5.24 -5.30 3.42
C THR A 173 5.87 -3.99 2.96
N LEU A 174 6.83 -4.05 2.03
CA LEU A 174 7.48 -2.88 1.45
C LEU A 174 6.48 -1.98 0.73
N ARG A 175 5.64 -2.53 -0.17
CA ARG A 175 4.60 -1.76 -0.88
C ARG A 175 3.65 -1.07 0.10
N LEU A 176 3.26 -1.78 1.17
CA LEU A 176 2.39 -1.23 2.21
C LEU A 176 3.05 -0.07 2.96
N ILE A 177 4.34 -0.15 3.30
CA ILE A 177 5.07 0.96 3.94
C ILE A 177 5.05 2.22 3.05
N GLY A 178 5.29 2.07 1.74
CA GLY A 178 5.22 3.18 0.78
C GLY A 178 3.84 3.82 0.73
N ARG A 179 2.79 3.00 0.68
CA ARG A 179 1.39 3.44 0.71
C ARG A 179 1.05 4.21 2.00
N LEU A 180 1.34 3.60 3.16
CA LEU A 180 1.03 4.19 4.46
C LEU A 180 1.83 5.47 4.74
N GLY A 181 3.06 5.57 4.24
CA GLY A 181 3.85 6.81 4.32
C GLY A 181 3.21 8.00 3.59
N GLN A 182 2.37 7.77 2.58
CA GLN A 182 1.60 8.85 1.95
C GLN A 182 0.56 9.47 2.89
N ILE A 183 0.08 8.74 3.90
CA ILE A 183 -0.80 9.30 4.94
C ILE A 183 -0.02 10.37 5.70
N GLY A 184 1.21 10.05 6.14
CA GLY A 184 2.08 10.99 6.83
C GLY A 184 2.42 12.22 5.99
N LEU A 185 2.67 12.04 4.69
CA LEU A 185 2.90 13.16 3.76
C LEU A 185 1.69 14.09 3.67
N LYS A 186 0.49 13.52 3.52
CA LYS A 186 -0.77 14.29 3.44
C LYS A 186 -1.08 15.04 4.74
N GLU A 187 -0.69 14.46 5.88
CA GLU A 187 -0.89 15.05 7.20
C GLU A 187 0.26 15.97 7.65
N GLY A 188 1.28 16.18 6.81
CA GLY A 188 2.38 17.13 7.05
C GLY A 188 3.58 16.57 7.81
N TYR A 189 3.65 15.28 8.08
CA TYR A 189 4.75 14.60 8.78
C TYR A 189 5.96 14.30 7.87
N ILE A 190 6.40 15.31 7.11
CA ILE A 190 7.44 15.16 6.07
C ILE A 190 8.73 14.58 6.64
N SER A 191 9.19 15.05 7.81
CA SER A 191 10.43 14.56 8.44
C SER A 191 10.37 13.08 8.83
N ALA A 192 9.23 12.61 9.34
CA ALA A 192 9.06 11.21 9.70
C ALA A 192 9.06 10.31 8.45
N VAL A 193 8.37 10.74 7.39
CA VAL A 193 8.33 10.01 6.13
C VAL A 193 9.71 10.04 5.43
N LYS A 194 10.45 11.14 5.55
CA LYS A 194 11.83 11.21 5.06
C LYS A 194 12.71 10.16 5.71
N ASN A 195 12.60 9.93 7.03
CA ASN A 195 13.33 8.87 7.71
C ASN A 195 12.99 7.48 7.15
N ILE A 196 11.70 7.20 6.92
CA ILE A 196 11.25 5.95 6.27
C ILE A 196 11.87 5.80 4.88
N SER A 197 11.78 6.83 4.03
CA SER A 197 12.37 6.79 2.68
C SER A 197 13.89 6.58 2.71
N SER A 198 14.57 7.10 3.74
CA SER A 198 16.02 6.97 3.90
C SER A 198 16.42 5.53 4.27
N VAL A 199 15.63 4.87 5.13
CA VAL A 199 15.80 3.44 5.44
C VAL A 199 15.57 2.58 4.20
N LEU A 200 14.54 2.86 3.40
CA LEU A 200 14.27 2.16 2.14
C LEU A 200 15.38 2.38 1.10
N ALA A 201 15.91 3.61 0.99
CA ALA A 201 17.02 3.93 0.11
C ALA A 201 18.28 3.15 0.50
N LEU A 202 18.58 3.07 1.80
CA LEU A 202 19.70 2.28 2.31
C LEU A 202 19.52 0.78 2.03
N PHE A 203 18.30 0.26 2.19
CA PHE A 203 17.97 -1.13 1.86
C PHE A 203 18.23 -1.43 0.38
N VAL A 204 17.73 -0.57 -0.51
CA VAL A 204 17.90 -0.70 -1.96
C VAL A 204 19.37 -0.62 -2.37
N HIS A 205 20.16 0.24 -1.72
CA HIS A 205 21.59 0.39 -2.00
C HIS A 205 22.36 -0.93 -1.81
N HIS A 206 22.06 -1.68 -0.74
CA HIS A 206 22.72 -2.95 -0.42
C HIS A 206 22.05 -4.17 -1.09
N ALA A 207 20.93 -3.98 -1.78
CA ALA A 207 20.08 -5.08 -2.24
C ALA A 207 20.80 -6.06 -3.17
N LYS A 208 21.68 -5.56 -4.05
CA LYS A 208 22.47 -6.43 -4.94
C LYS A 208 23.48 -7.27 -4.18
N GLU A 209 24.23 -6.65 -3.27
CA GLU A 209 25.30 -7.31 -2.51
C GLU A 209 24.73 -8.38 -1.56
N GLU A 210 23.57 -8.09 -0.97
CA GLU A 210 22.83 -9.00 -0.08
C GLU A 210 21.94 -9.99 -0.85
N GLY A 211 22.06 -10.06 -2.19
CA GLY A 211 21.33 -11.01 -3.03
C GLY A 211 19.81 -10.95 -2.89
N VAL A 212 19.24 -9.75 -2.70
CA VAL A 212 17.80 -9.55 -2.51
C VAL A 212 17.02 -9.99 -3.77
N PRO A 213 15.92 -10.76 -3.63
CA PRO A 213 15.09 -11.17 -4.75
C PRO A 213 14.55 -9.99 -5.57
N TRP A 214 14.42 -10.17 -6.88
CA TRP A 214 14.08 -9.09 -7.80
C TRP A 214 12.75 -8.39 -7.48
N GLY A 215 11.67 -9.13 -7.26
CA GLY A 215 10.37 -8.57 -6.88
C GLY A 215 10.40 -7.79 -5.56
N VAL A 216 11.27 -8.18 -4.61
CA VAL A 216 11.47 -7.44 -3.35
C VAL A 216 12.20 -6.12 -3.60
N GLN A 217 13.21 -6.11 -4.47
CA GLN A 217 13.88 -4.86 -4.87
C GLN A 217 12.91 -3.90 -5.56
N LEU A 218 12.12 -4.41 -6.52
CA LEU A 218 11.10 -3.61 -7.21
C LEU A 218 10.06 -3.05 -6.24
N ALA A 219 9.60 -3.84 -5.27
CA ALA A 219 8.69 -3.37 -4.24
C ALA A 219 9.26 -2.19 -3.44
N ALA A 220 10.53 -2.26 -3.03
CA ALA A 220 11.19 -1.15 -2.34
C ALA A 220 11.32 0.10 -3.23
N ILE A 221 11.66 -0.08 -4.51
CA ILE A 221 11.74 1.02 -5.49
C ILE A 221 10.38 1.70 -5.67
N TYR A 222 9.30 0.94 -5.84
CA TYR A 222 7.98 1.53 -5.96
C TYR A 222 7.54 2.24 -4.68
N SER A 223 7.94 1.75 -3.51
CA SER A 223 7.70 2.45 -2.25
C SER A 223 8.49 3.75 -2.15
N LEU A 224 9.74 3.79 -2.63
CA LEU A 224 10.48 5.04 -2.76
C LEU A 224 9.77 6.03 -3.70
N CYS A 225 9.21 5.55 -4.82
CA CYS A 225 8.40 6.39 -5.70
C CYS A 225 7.17 6.96 -4.98
N ASP A 226 6.46 6.14 -4.21
CA ASP A 226 5.29 6.56 -3.43
C ASP A 226 5.63 7.63 -2.38
N LEU A 227 6.87 7.64 -1.88
CA LEU A 227 7.37 8.60 -0.88
C LEU A 227 8.18 9.74 -1.49
N GLY A 228 8.14 9.90 -2.82
CA GLY A 228 8.97 10.84 -3.57
C GLY A 228 9.02 12.26 -3.02
N SER A 229 7.87 12.81 -2.59
CA SER A 229 7.77 14.16 -2.05
C SER A 229 8.41 14.36 -0.67
N SER A 230 8.81 13.29 0.03
CA SER A 230 9.51 13.41 1.32
C SER A 230 10.98 13.80 1.18
N ASN A 231 11.63 13.37 0.09
CA ASN A 231 13.04 13.60 -0.17
C ASN A 231 13.37 13.41 -1.67
N PRO A 232 12.86 14.28 -2.56
CA PRO A 232 12.91 14.03 -4.01
C PRO A 232 14.33 13.77 -4.53
N VAL A 233 15.29 14.59 -4.11
CA VAL A 233 16.70 14.48 -4.54
C VAL A 233 17.32 13.16 -4.09
N GLY A 234 17.25 12.85 -2.78
CA GLY A 234 17.86 11.62 -2.25
C GLY A 234 17.21 10.34 -2.79
N ILE A 235 15.90 10.38 -3.09
CA ILE A 235 15.19 9.26 -3.69
C ILE A 235 15.62 9.06 -5.15
N VAL A 236 15.73 10.13 -5.95
CA VAL A 236 16.24 10.07 -7.33
C VAL A 236 17.66 9.50 -7.38
N GLU A 237 18.53 9.95 -6.48
CA GLU A 237 19.89 9.45 -6.35
C GLU A 237 19.92 7.95 -6.02
N ALA A 238 19.14 7.51 -5.02
CA ALA A 238 19.06 6.12 -4.63
C ALA A 238 18.55 5.21 -5.76
N ILE A 239 17.49 5.61 -6.46
CA ILE A 239 16.94 4.83 -7.60
C ILE A 239 17.96 4.76 -8.75
N ASN A 240 18.66 5.86 -9.08
CA ASN A 240 19.68 5.85 -10.12
C ASN A 240 20.88 4.99 -9.76
N ALA A 241 21.36 5.05 -8.52
CA ALA A 241 22.43 4.20 -8.02
C ALA A 241 22.04 2.72 -8.13
N TRP A 242 20.83 2.36 -7.70
CA TRP A 242 20.31 1.00 -7.86
C TRP A 242 20.25 0.55 -9.33
N ARG A 243 19.69 1.39 -10.23
CA ARG A 243 19.63 1.10 -11.68
C ARG A 243 20.99 0.81 -12.29
N ALA A 244 22.05 1.47 -11.82
CA ALA A 244 23.41 1.25 -12.31
C ALA A 244 24.00 -0.11 -11.87
N THR A 245 23.44 -0.73 -10.83
CA THR A 245 23.96 -1.98 -10.28
C THR A 245 23.24 -3.22 -10.82
N VAL A 246 21.97 -3.12 -11.19
CA VAL A 246 21.15 -4.27 -11.59
C VAL A 246 21.38 -4.67 -13.05
N LEU A 247 21.26 -5.97 -13.34
CA LEU A 247 21.38 -6.52 -14.70
C LEU A 247 20.02 -6.79 -15.35
N ASN A 248 18.96 -6.80 -14.55
CA ASN A 248 17.58 -7.03 -15.00
C ASN A 248 17.07 -5.83 -15.82
N SER A 249 16.18 -6.10 -16.78
CA SER A 249 15.49 -5.03 -17.50
C SER A 249 14.64 -4.20 -16.52
N ILE A 250 14.81 -2.88 -16.56
CA ILE A 250 14.08 -1.95 -15.70
C ILE A 250 12.62 -1.82 -16.19
N PRO A 251 11.60 -2.07 -15.34
CA PRO A 251 10.21 -1.92 -15.75
C PRO A 251 9.83 -0.47 -16.10
N PRO A 252 8.89 -0.25 -17.04
CA PRO A 252 8.43 1.09 -17.42
C PRO A 252 7.90 1.93 -16.26
N ALA A 253 7.25 1.31 -15.27
CA ALA A 253 6.73 1.99 -14.10
C ALA A 253 7.84 2.67 -13.27
N VAL A 254 9.02 2.07 -13.17
CA VAL A 254 10.15 2.67 -12.45
C VAL A 254 10.62 3.95 -13.14
N THR A 255 10.69 3.93 -14.46
CA THR A 255 11.12 5.10 -15.25
C THR A 255 10.08 6.22 -15.15
N SER A 256 8.79 5.86 -15.18
CA SER A 256 7.69 6.82 -15.01
C SER A 256 7.72 7.47 -13.62
N GLY A 257 7.82 6.67 -12.55
CA GLY A 257 7.90 7.20 -11.18
C GLY A 257 9.14 8.05 -10.96
N LEU A 258 10.29 7.64 -11.49
CA LEU A 258 11.52 8.46 -11.42
C LEU A 258 11.35 9.81 -12.11
N ALA A 259 10.67 9.85 -13.27
CA ALA A 259 10.39 11.09 -13.98
C ALA A 259 9.48 12.04 -13.18
N GLU A 260 8.45 11.50 -12.52
CA GLU A 260 7.56 12.26 -11.63
C GLU A 260 8.34 12.91 -10.47
N ILE A 261 9.18 12.14 -9.77
CA ILE A 261 9.99 12.64 -8.65
C ILE A 261 11.02 13.67 -9.14
N THR A 262 11.65 13.43 -10.29
CA THR A 262 12.59 14.38 -10.90
C THR A 262 11.91 15.71 -11.23
N SER A 263 10.64 15.68 -11.61
CA SER A 263 9.85 16.90 -11.80
C SER A 263 9.67 17.68 -10.50
N LEU A 264 9.49 17.00 -9.37
CA LEU A 264 9.40 17.64 -8.05
C LEU A 264 10.72 18.36 -7.68
N CYS A 265 11.88 17.73 -7.92
CA CYS A 265 13.19 18.35 -7.69
C CYS A 265 13.34 19.69 -8.43
N LYS A 266 12.84 19.75 -9.68
CA LYS A 266 12.89 20.97 -10.51
C LYS A 266 11.98 22.07 -9.97
N MET A 267 10.80 21.71 -9.44
CA MET A 267 9.88 22.67 -8.84
C MET A 267 10.45 23.26 -7.55
N GLU A 268 11.07 22.43 -6.69
CA GLU A 268 11.75 22.92 -5.48
C GLU A 268 12.87 23.89 -5.83
N SER A 269 13.66 23.60 -6.86
CA SER A 269 14.75 24.46 -7.32
C SER A 269 14.26 25.81 -7.87
N ALA A 270 13.05 25.86 -8.44
CA ALA A 270 12.46 27.07 -9.00
C ALA A 270 11.82 28.00 -7.95
N LEU A 271 11.55 27.52 -6.74
CA LEU A 271 11.03 28.33 -5.63
C LEU A 271 12.13 29.17 -4.93
N PHE A 272 13.40 28.92 -5.26
CA PHE A 272 14.56 29.64 -4.72
C PHE A 272 15.17 30.66 -5.71
N TYR A 273 14.46 30.97 -6.80
CA TYR A 273 14.78 32.04 -7.76
C TYR A 273 13.60 33.01 -7.89
#